data_AF-A0A8T7L2R9-F1
#
_entry.id   AF-A0A8T7L2R9-F1
#
_cell.length_a   1.000
_cell.length_b   1.000
_cell.length_c   1.000
_cell.angle_alpha   90.00
_cell.angle_beta   90.00
_cell.angle_gamma   90.00
#
_symmetry.space_group_name_H-M   'P 1'
#
loop_
_entity.id
_entity.type
_entity.pdbx_description
1 polymer ?
#
loop_
_entity_poly.entity_id
_entity_poly.type
_entity_poly.pdbx_seq_one_letter_code
_entity_poly.pdbx_strand_id
1 'polypeptide(L)'
;MPHKRPFGVTLLLWMVLSLSVWGAARFVASLRWWGVLSEFEYGLSPVYLSIAGAGWVVAGGVVIWAAMNHRRWAHPALPIFLIGWLFQYWVERLFFQAERSNLPFAVILSVIFLAVTLACALHRSTKIFFTKSEEHEHHKQHSTSE
;
A
#
# COMPACT_ATOMS: atom_id res chain seq x y z
N MET A 1 -6.34 -27.72 8.43
CA MET A 1 -7.49 -26.79 8.57
C MET A 1 -7.10 -25.46 7.93
N PRO A 2 -7.89 -24.88 7.01
CA PRO A 2 -7.51 -23.62 6.40
C PRO A 2 -7.46 -22.54 7.49
N HIS A 3 -6.28 -21.97 7.74
CA HIS A 3 -6.13 -20.87 8.68
C HIS A 3 -6.92 -19.68 8.14
N LYS A 4 -8.09 -19.43 8.75
CA LYS A 4 -8.95 -18.31 8.37
C LYS A 4 -8.15 -17.02 8.60
N ARG A 5 -7.82 -16.32 7.51
CA ARG A 5 -7.10 -15.05 7.57
C ARG A 5 -7.94 -14.07 8.41
N PRO A 6 -7.35 -13.40 9.42
CA PRO A 6 -8.09 -12.44 10.21
C PRO A 6 -8.57 -11.30 9.32
N PHE A 7 -9.76 -10.79 9.61
CA PHE A 7 -10.40 -9.76 8.81
C PHE A 7 -9.51 -8.53 8.58
N GLY A 8 -8.75 -8.10 9.61
CA GLY A 8 -7.82 -6.98 9.51
C GLY A 8 -6.71 -7.17 8.47
N VAL A 9 -6.17 -8.38 8.32
CA VAL A 9 -5.15 -8.68 7.28
C VAL A 9 -5.76 -8.62 5.90
N THR A 10 -6.97 -9.17 5.74
CA THR A 10 -7.71 -9.10 4.48
C THR A 10 -8.04 -7.66 4.10
N LEU A 11 -8.46 -6.83 5.06
CA LEU A 11 -8.74 -5.42 4.82
C LEU A 11 -7.48 -4.64 4.40
N LEU A 12 -6.38 -4.81 5.13
CA LEU A 12 -5.09 -4.17 4.77
C LEU A 12 -4.62 -4.60 3.37
N LEU A 13 -4.75 -5.89 3.03
CA LEU A 13 -4.42 -6.39 1.70
C LEU A 13 -5.29 -5.76 0.61
N TRP A 14 -6.59 -5.64 0.85
CA TRP A 14 -7.51 -4.98 -0.08
C TRP A 14 -7.18 -3.50 -0.28
N MET A 15 -6.80 -2.80 0.80
CA MET A 15 -6.34 -1.41 0.71
C MET A 15 -5.07 -1.30 -0.13
N VAL A 16 -4.05 -2.12 0.13
CA VAL A 16 -2.80 -2.14 -0.65
C VAL A 16 -3.07 -2.47 -2.12
N LEU A 17 -3.92 -3.46 -2.40
CA LEU A 17 -4.31 -3.82 -3.76
C LEU A 17 -4.99 -2.66 -4.48
N SER A 18 -5.94 -2.00 -3.82
CA SER A 18 -6.68 -0.87 -4.41
C SER A 18 -5.75 0.29 -4.76
N LEU A 19 -4.80 0.61 -3.87
CA LEU A 19 -3.79 1.65 -4.12
C LEU A 19 -2.79 1.24 -5.20
N SER A 20 -2.43 -0.04 -5.28
CA SER A 20 -1.56 -0.57 -6.34
C SER A 20 -2.24 -0.45 -7.71
N VAL A 21 -3.52 -0.81 -7.79
CA VAL A 21 -4.33 -0.62 -9.01
C VAL A 21 -4.42 0.86 -9.38
N TRP A 22 -4.59 1.74 -8.39
CA TRP A 22 -4.58 3.17 -8.63
C TRP A 22 -3.20 3.69 -9.11
N GLY A 23 -2.10 3.17 -8.57
CA GLY A 23 -0.74 3.42 -9.05
C GLY A 23 -0.53 2.96 -10.49
N ALA A 24 -1.06 1.78 -10.85
CA ALA A 24 -1.03 1.28 -12.22
C ALA A 24 -1.84 2.18 -13.17
N ALA A 25 -3.03 2.62 -12.74
CA ALA A 25 -3.83 3.57 -13.51
C ALA A 25 -3.06 4.88 -13.75
N ARG A 26 -2.35 5.40 -12.74
CA ARG A 26 -1.49 6.58 -12.88
C ARG A 26 -0.35 6.35 -13.88
N PHE A 27 0.33 5.22 -13.81
CA PHE A 27 1.40 4.87 -14.74
C PHE A 27 0.90 4.72 -16.19
N VAL A 28 -0.22 4.05 -16.40
CA VAL A 28 -0.81 3.89 -17.74
C VAL A 28 -1.30 5.25 -18.26
N ALA A 29 -1.91 6.08 -17.41
CA ALA A 29 -2.35 7.41 -17.79
C ALA A 29 -1.18 8.32 -18.19
N SER A 30 -0.08 8.30 -17.44
CA SER A 30 1.09 9.13 -17.75
C SER A 30 1.75 8.72 -19.07
N LEU A 31 1.81 7.43 -19.39
CA LEU A 31 2.30 6.95 -20.67
C LEU A 31 1.37 7.31 -21.83
N ARG A 32 0.05 7.08 -21.66
CA ARG A 32 -0.93 7.29 -22.72
C ARG A 32 -1.12 8.77 -23.06
N TRP A 33 -1.02 9.65 -22.07
CA TRP A 33 -1.29 11.09 -22.21
C TRP A 33 -0.01 11.92 -22.15
N TRP A 34 1.16 11.28 -22.37
CA TRP A 34 2.46 11.92 -22.20
C TRP A 34 2.56 13.26 -22.93
N GLY A 35 2.14 13.31 -24.20
CA GLY A 35 2.16 14.53 -25.02
C GLY A 35 1.30 15.66 -24.43
N VAL A 36 0.11 15.34 -23.94
CA VAL A 36 -0.79 16.31 -23.29
C VAL A 36 -0.16 16.81 -21.99
N LEU A 37 0.39 15.91 -21.17
CA LEU A 37 1.02 16.30 -19.91
C LEU A 37 2.27 17.15 -20.11
N SER A 38 3.04 16.92 -21.18
CA SER A 38 4.20 17.75 -21.51
C SER A 38 3.83 19.13 -22.06
N GLU A 39 2.71 19.24 -22.76
CA GLU A 39 2.29 20.48 -23.41
C GLU A 39 1.66 21.49 -22.45
N PHE A 40 0.93 21.02 -21.44
CA PHE A 40 0.18 21.89 -20.53
C PHE A 40 0.94 22.27 -19.25
N GLU A 41 2.20 21.84 -19.08
CA GLU A 41 3.00 22.03 -17.85
C GLU A 41 2.18 21.86 -16.55
N TYR A 42 1.23 20.93 -16.54
CA TYR A 42 0.45 20.64 -15.33
C TYR A 42 1.46 20.25 -14.25
N GLY A 43 1.30 20.80 -13.04
CA GLY A 43 2.36 20.85 -12.01
C GLY A 43 3.10 19.53 -11.69
N LEU A 44 2.58 18.37 -12.09
CA LEU A 44 3.27 17.08 -11.99
C LEU A 44 3.79 16.62 -13.37
N SER A 45 5.12 16.60 -13.50
CA SER A 45 5.80 16.07 -14.69
C SER A 45 5.34 14.63 -15.03
N PRO A 46 5.08 14.31 -16.32
CA PRO A 46 4.72 12.96 -16.74
C PRO A 46 5.78 11.91 -16.36
N VAL A 47 7.06 12.32 -16.26
CA VAL A 47 8.15 11.46 -15.77
C VAL A 47 7.92 11.08 -14.30
N TYR A 48 7.62 12.07 -13.45
CA TYR A 48 7.34 11.84 -12.03
C TYR A 48 6.16 10.89 -11.85
N LEU A 49 5.04 11.14 -12.54
CA LEU A 49 3.83 10.31 -12.45
C LEU A 49 4.10 8.86 -12.88
N SER A 50 4.95 8.67 -13.89
CA SER A 50 5.32 7.34 -14.38
C SER A 50 6.18 6.61 -13.35
N ILE A 51 7.24 7.24 -12.84
CA ILE A 51 8.15 6.63 -11.86
C ILE A 51 7.40 6.34 -10.56
N ALA A 52 6.62 7.30 -10.07
CA ALA A 52 5.83 7.13 -8.85
C ALA A 52 4.78 6.01 -9.01
N GLY A 53 4.02 6.02 -10.11
CA GLY A 53 3.02 4.99 -10.39
C GLY A 53 3.64 3.59 -10.46
N ALA A 54 4.72 3.43 -11.24
CA ALA A 54 5.43 2.16 -11.33
C ALA A 54 6.03 1.72 -9.98
N GLY A 55 6.64 2.65 -9.24
CA GLY A 55 7.21 2.40 -7.93
C GLY A 55 6.19 1.82 -6.95
N TRP A 56 4.98 2.38 -6.91
CA TRP A 56 3.94 1.84 -6.05
C TRP A 56 3.35 0.52 -6.51
N VAL A 57 3.26 0.27 -7.81
CA VAL A 57 2.81 -1.03 -8.33
C VAL A 57 3.78 -2.12 -7.91
N VAL A 58 5.09 -1.86 -8.07
CA VAL A 58 6.14 -2.80 -7.67
C VAL A 58 6.13 -3.00 -6.16
N ALA A 59 6.14 -1.91 -5.38
CA ALA A 59 6.11 -1.99 -3.92
C ALA A 59 4.85 -2.72 -3.41
N GLY A 60 3.69 -2.44 -3.99
CA GLY A 60 2.43 -3.07 -3.62
C GLY A 60 2.41 -4.56 -3.95
N GLY A 61 2.89 -4.95 -5.14
CA GLY A 61 3.06 -6.34 -5.51
C GLY A 61 4.00 -7.11 -4.56
N VAL A 62 5.13 -6.49 -4.19
CA VAL A 62 6.09 -7.06 -3.23
C VAL A 62 5.47 -7.24 -1.84
N VAL A 63 4.71 -6.25 -1.35
CA VAL A 63 4.01 -6.33 -0.07
C VAL A 63 2.90 -7.39 -0.08
N ILE A 64 2.10 -7.46 -1.15
CA ILE A 64 1.06 -8.47 -1.31
C ILE A 64 1.67 -9.88 -1.35
N TRP A 65 2.73 -10.08 -2.14
CA TRP A 65 3.47 -11.34 -2.19
C TRP A 65 4.00 -11.76 -0.82
N ALA A 66 4.59 -10.82 -0.08
CA ALA A 66 5.10 -11.08 1.26
C ALA A 66 3.99 -11.50 2.23
N ALA A 67 2.85 -10.82 2.17
CA ALA A 67 1.69 -11.13 3.01
C ALA A 67 1.04 -12.47 2.64
N MET A 68 0.98 -12.81 1.34
CA MET A 68 0.48 -14.09 0.86
C MET A 68 1.37 -15.26 1.29
N ASN A 69 2.69 -15.06 1.33
CA ASN A 69 3.68 -16.03 1.80
C ASN A 69 3.91 -15.97 3.31
N HIS A 70 3.07 -15.25 4.06
CA HIS A 70 3.14 -15.15 5.52
C HIS A 70 4.51 -14.70 6.05
N ARG A 71 5.22 -13.86 5.28
CA ARG A 71 6.53 -13.32 5.66
C ARG A 71 6.38 -12.40 6.87
N ARG A 72 7.30 -12.51 7.82
CA ARG A 72 7.35 -11.74 9.07
C ARG A 72 7.34 -10.22 8.84
N TRP A 73 8.10 -9.78 7.85
CA TRP A 73 8.22 -8.36 7.50
C TRP A 73 6.98 -7.80 6.79
N ALA A 74 6.04 -8.65 6.36
CA ALA A 74 4.78 -8.19 5.76
C ALA A 74 3.89 -7.45 6.79
N HIS A 75 3.98 -7.83 8.08
CA HIS A 75 3.22 -7.19 9.15
C HIS A 75 3.52 -5.68 9.27
N PRO A 76 4.78 -5.23 9.40
CA PRO A 76 5.09 -3.80 9.34
C PRO A 76 5.01 -3.21 7.93
N ALA A 77 5.26 -3.98 6.86
CA ALA A 77 5.25 -3.43 5.51
C ALA A 77 3.87 -2.99 5.01
N LEU A 78 2.79 -3.68 5.40
CA LEU A 78 1.40 -3.29 5.08
C LEU A 78 1.07 -1.85 5.54
N PRO A 79 1.16 -1.50 6.83
CA PRO A 79 0.88 -0.14 7.28
C PRO A 79 1.91 0.87 6.78
N ILE A 80 3.19 0.50 6.64
CA ILE A 80 4.21 1.41 6.07
C ILE A 80 3.84 1.80 4.64
N PHE A 81 3.41 0.85 3.82
CA PHE A 81 2.96 1.12 2.45
C PHE A 81 1.78 2.10 2.43
N LEU A 82 0.75 1.84 3.25
CA LEU A 82 -0.46 2.67 3.30
C LEU A 82 -0.17 4.10 3.81
N ILE A 83 0.67 4.23 4.84
CA ILE A 83 1.10 5.52 5.38
C ILE A 83 1.99 6.27 4.37
N GLY A 84 2.89 5.57 3.70
CA GLY A 84 3.73 6.15 2.64
C GLY A 84 2.87 6.68 1.49
N TRP A 85 1.84 5.94 1.09
CA TRP A 85 0.88 6.40 0.09
C TRP A 85 0.15 7.68 0.53
N LEU A 86 -0.33 7.70 1.78
CA LEU A 86 -1.01 8.88 2.34
C LEU A 86 -0.07 10.08 2.43
N PHE A 87 1.18 9.88 2.81
CA PHE A 87 2.20 10.92 2.85
C PHE A 87 2.43 11.50 1.45
N GLN A 88 2.63 10.65 0.44
CA GLN A 88 2.78 11.11 -0.93
C GLN A 88 1.55 11.87 -1.42
N TYR A 89 0.33 11.42 -1.09
CA TYR A 89 -0.89 12.14 -1.44
C TYR A 89 -0.87 13.58 -0.91
N TRP A 90 -0.46 13.78 0.34
CA TRP A 90 -0.38 15.13 0.92
C TRP A 90 0.73 15.96 0.31
N VAL A 91 1.89 15.38 -0.01
CA VAL A 91 2.95 16.06 -0.77
C VAL A 91 2.44 16.50 -2.13
N GLU A 92 1.81 15.60 -2.90
CA GLU A 92 1.22 15.92 -4.20
C GLU A 92 0.19 17.06 -4.10
N ARG A 93 -0.66 17.01 -3.06
CA ARG A 93 -1.73 17.97 -2.85
C ARG A 93 -1.22 19.36 -2.45
N LEU A 94 -0.22 19.44 -1.57
CA LEU A 94 0.28 20.72 -1.05
C LEU A 94 1.19 21.45 -2.04
N PHE A 95 1.98 20.71 -2.83
CA PHE A 95 2.99 21.31 -3.70
C PHE A 95 2.55 21.45 -5.16
N PHE A 96 1.62 20.62 -5.64
CA PHE A 96 1.35 20.51 -7.08
C PHE A 96 -0.13 20.68 -7.48
N GLN A 97 -1.05 20.71 -6.52
CA GLN A 97 -2.47 20.92 -6.81
C GLN A 97 -2.88 22.35 -6.45
N ALA A 98 -3.64 22.99 -7.36
CA ALA A 98 -4.32 24.24 -7.05
C ALA A 98 -5.28 24.06 -5.86
N GLU A 99 -5.56 25.15 -5.14
CA GLU A 99 -6.44 25.13 -3.97
C GLU A 99 -7.80 24.51 -4.31
N ARG A 100 -8.10 23.38 -3.66
CA ARG A 100 -9.39 22.71 -3.76
C ARG A 100 -10.17 22.94 -2.47
N SER A 101 -11.42 23.39 -2.61
CA SER A 101 -12.36 23.65 -1.49
C SER A 101 -12.72 22.41 -0.65
N ASN A 102 -12.22 21.22 -1.00
CA ASN A 102 -12.48 19.96 -0.28
C ASN A 102 -11.43 19.62 0.79
N LEU A 103 -10.68 20.59 1.30
CA LEU A 103 -9.67 20.38 2.35
C LEU A 103 -10.23 19.67 3.60
N PRO A 104 -11.34 20.13 4.23
CA PRO A 104 -11.83 19.47 5.44
C PRO A 104 -12.22 18.01 5.19
N PHE A 105 -12.84 17.72 4.05
CA PHE A 105 -13.20 16.36 3.65
C PHE A 105 -11.96 15.46 3.52
N ALA A 106 -10.89 15.96 2.88
CA ALA A 106 -9.67 15.20 2.70
C ALA A 106 -8.91 14.94 3.99
N VAL A 107 -8.90 15.90 4.92
CA VAL A 107 -8.35 15.71 6.27
C VAL A 107 -9.12 14.63 7.02
N ILE A 108 -10.45 14.71 7.06
CA ILE A 108 -11.29 13.72 7.74
C ILE A 108 -11.06 12.32 7.17
N LEU A 109 -11.05 12.19 5.83
CA LEU A 109 -10.84 10.92 5.18
C LEU A 109 -9.44 10.36 5.44
N SER A 110 -8.42 11.22 5.48
CA SER A 110 -7.03 10.83 5.83
C SER A 110 -6.94 10.31 7.26
N VAL A 111 -7.60 10.97 8.21
CA VAL A 111 -7.65 10.54 9.62
C VAL A 111 -8.35 9.19 9.75
N ILE A 112 -9.50 9.00 9.09
CA ILE A 112 -10.22 7.72 9.09
C ILE A 112 -9.33 6.63 8.49
N PHE A 113 -8.71 6.89 7.34
CA PHE A 113 -7.83 5.92 6.67
C PHE A 113 -6.65 5.51 7.58
N LEU A 114 -6.02 6.48 8.24
CA LEU A 114 -4.93 6.21 9.19
C LEU A 114 -5.42 5.43 10.40
N ALA A 115 -6.56 5.80 10.98
CA ALA A 115 -7.14 5.12 12.13
C ALA A 115 -7.47 3.65 11.80
N VAL A 116 -8.09 3.38 10.65
CA VAL A 116 -8.38 2.02 10.18
C VAL A 116 -7.09 1.22 9.96
N THR A 117 -6.09 1.84 9.33
CA THR A 117 -4.78 1.20 9.09
C THR A 117 -4.12 0.79 10.40
N LEU A 118 -4.03 1.71 11.36
CA LEU A 118 -3.42 1.47 12.66
C LEU A 118 -4.24 0.48 13.50
N ALA A 119 -5.56 0.59 13.52
CA ALA A 119 -6.43 -0.35 14.23
C ALA A 119 -6.24 -1.77 13.70
N CYS A 120 -6.17 -1.96 12.38
CA CYS A 120 -5.95 -3.27 11.78
C CYS A 120 -4.54 -3.82 12.02
N ALA A 121 -3.52 -2.96 11.96
CA ALA A 121 -2.13 -3.33 12.17
C ALA A 121 -1.84 -3.68 13.64
N LEU A 122 -2.42 -2.93 14.59
CA LEU A 122 -2.23 -3.16 16.03
C LEU A 122 -3.17 -4.23 16.60
N HIS A 123 -4.19 -4.65 15.84
CA HIS A 123 -5.11 -5.68 16.28
C HIS A 123 -4.36 -7.00 16.56
N ARG A 124 -4.58 -7.57 17.74
CA ARG A 124 -3.85 -8.74 18.25
C ARG A 124 -3.91 -9.93 17.28
N SER A 125 -5.01 -10.11 16.56
CA SER A 125 -5.15 -11.20 15.57
C SER A 125 -4.19 -11.07 14.39
N THR A 126 -3.90 -9.83 13.97
CA THR A 126 -3.00 -9.54 12.85
C THR A 126 -1.57 -9.90 13.24
N LYS A 127 -1.16 -9.49 14.44
CA LYS A 127 0.16 -9.85 14.99
C LYS A 127 0.31 -11.38 15.12
N ILE A 128 -0.66 -12.06 15.72
CA ILE A 128 -0.63 -13.52 15.90
C ILE A 128 -0.56 -14.27 14.56
N PHE A 129 -1.25 -13.78 13.52
CA PHE A 129 -1.26 -14.43 12.21
C PHE A 129 0.14 -14.50 11.58
N PHE A 130 0.94 -13.43 11.68
CA PHE A 130 2.30 -13.41 11.14
C PHE A 130 3.36 -14.02 12.08
N THR A 131 3.09 -14.10 13.39
CA THR A 131 3.98 -14.81 14.33
C THR A 131 3.79 -16.32 14.30
N LYS A 132 2.54 -16.81 14.19
CA LYS A 132 2.24 -18.26 14.20
C LYS A 132 2.75 -19.00 12.95
N SER A 133 2.88 -18.31 11.82
CA SER A 133 3.52 -18.85 10.62
C SER A 133 5.00 -19.18 10.83
N GLU A 134 5.69 -18.51 11.75
CA GLU A 134 7.11 -18.77 12.04
C GLU A 134 7.35 -20.16 12.64
N GLU A 135 6.51 -20.56 13.61
CA GLU A 135 6.65 -21.84 14.32
C GLU A 135 6.51 -23.03 13.37
N HIS A 136 5.69 -22.89 12.34
CA HIS A 136 5.44 -23.93 11.35
C HIS A 136 6.56 -24.02 10.29
N GLU A 137 7.18 -22.89 9.92
CA GLU A 137 8.34 -22.89 9.01
C GLU A 137 9.60 -23.45 9.69
N HIS A 138 9.86 -23.11 10.96
CA HIS A 138 11.01 -23.62 11.70
C HIS A 138 10.93 -25.14 11.94
N HIS A 139 9.76 -25.66 12.31
CA HIS A 139 9.58 -27.10 12.48
C HIS A 139 9.79 -27.88 11.18
N LYS A 140 9.43 -27.31 10.04
CA LYS A 140 9.58 -27.96 8.73
C LYS A 140 11.02 -27.94 8.23
N GLN A 141 11.80 -26.91 8.53
CA GLN A 141 13.23 -26.86 8.22
C GLN A 141 14.03 -27.86 9.06
N HIS A 142 13.70 -28.04 10.34
CA HIS A 142 14.42 -28.98 11.20
C HIS A 142 14.19 -30.45 10.82
N SER A 143 13.03 -30.79 10.25
CA SER A 143 12.69 -32.16 9.83
C SER A 143 13.16 -32.55 8.43
N THR A 144 13.69 -31.61 7.65
CA THR A 144 14.25 -31.88 6.31
C THR A 144 15.77 -31.89 6.28
N SER A 145 16.41 -31.57 7.41
CA SER A 145 17.86 -31.61 7.61
C SER A 145 18.36 -32.87 8.35
N GLU A 146 17.46 -33.80 8.68
CA GLU A 146 17.77 -35.16 9.16
C GLU A 146 17.55 -36.18 8.04
#